data_AF-A0A9P8APX8-F1
#
_entry.id   AF-A0A9P8APX8-F1
#
_cell.length_a   1.000
_cell.length_b   1.000
_cell.length_c   1.000
_cell.angle_alpha   90.00
_cell.angle_beta   90.00
_cell.angle_gamma   90.00
#
_symmetry.space_group_name_H-M   'P 1'
#
loop_
_entity.id
_entity.type
_entity.pdbx_description
1 polymer ?
#
loop_
_entity_poly.entity_id
_entity_poly.type
_entity_poly.pdbx_seq_one_letter_code
_entity_poly.pdbx_strand_id
1 'polypeptide(L)'
;MTRGLEDVRKETLIFEDGAPCLDDEGNPIIMTCATLDPENLSKDSIVIMSNNSNPMVMTREQLANIIEDSGTLVRPCGACGIGPRQKNVKEFSKCASCKETCYCSKDCQRAHWKEHKALCKERQLSIASKKRLEEDARRKGEIYYDPVTLQGWYRKNHSAIEYAAFHALEIYKGASQSLLKTHFAFFDLSQNDKTPNDITTVTLKNVVAVPRSMIPLSENTKAQCERAVKNGYMCVYLADLSHKSIALEMHKAPRANWKKPDKEWVLNAILKCNVAGKI
;
A
#
# COMPACT_ATOMS: atom_id res chain seq x y z
N MET A 1 3.43 14.74 30.34
CA MET A 1 4.76 15.31 30.68
C MET A 1 5.80 14.44 30.00
N THR A 2 6.35 14.95 28.90
CA THR A 2 7.40 14.34 28.09
C THR A 2 8.74 14.52 28.79
N ARG A 3 9.29 13.47 29.40
CA ARG A 3 10.71 13.46 29.79
C ARG A 3 11.54 13.26 28.52
N GLY A 4 12.52 14.15 28.33
CA GLY A 4 13.19 14.41 27.07
C GLY A 4 14.10 13.28 26.60
N LEU A 5 14.15 13.10 25.29
CA LEU A 5 15.22 12.44 24.55
C LEU A 5 16.35 13.46 24.39
N GLU A 6 17.57 13.08 24.76
CA GLU A 6 18.76 13.92 24.62
C GLU A 6 19.50 13.53 23.32
N ASP A 7 19.71 14.53 22.47
CA ASP A 7 20.53 14.52 21.25
C ASP A 7 19.92 13.97 19.93
N VAL A 8 19.37 14.91 19.16
CA VAL A 8 19.22 14.79 17.70
C VAL A 8 20.41 15.46 17.05
N ARG A 9 21.13 14.73 16.20
CA ARG A 9 22.25 15.26 15.43
C ARG A 9 21.97 15.14 13.95
N LYS A 10 22.40 16.15 13.21
CA LYS A 10 22.38 16.16 11.74
C LYS A 10 23.79 15.83 11.29
N GLU A 11 23.96 14.69 10.64
CA GLU A 11 25.25 14.23 10.16
C GLU A 11 25.26 14.25 8.62
N THR A 12 26.37 14.72 8.06
CA THR A 12 26.60 14.57 6.62
C THR A 12 26.87 13.09 6.35
N LEU A 13 26.09 12.50 5.46
CA LEU A 13 26.34 11.14 5.01
C LEU A 13 27.70 11.14 4.28
N ILE A 14 28.60 10.25 4.70
CA ILE A 14 29.94 10.12 4.13
C ILE A 14 30.16 8.70 3.59
N PHE A 15 30.91 8.59 2.49
CA PHE A 15 31.41 7.32 1.98
C PHE A 15 32.52 6.77 2.89
N GLU A 16 32.94 5.52 2.67
CA GLU A 16 34.02 4.87 3.45
C GLU A 16 35.36 5.63 3.36
N ASP A 17 35.58 6.37 2.27
CA ASP A 17 36.76 7.22 2.06
C ASP A 17 36.65 8.60 2.76
N GLY A 18 35.54 8.87 3.45
CA GLY A 18 35.28 10.12 4.16
C GLY A 18 34.73 11.24 3.28
N ALA A 19 34.52 11.03 1.98
CA ALA A 19 33.90 12.03 1.12
C ALA A 19 32.40 12.19 1.42
N PRO A 20 31.85 13.42 1.42
CA PRO A 20 30.43 13.63 1.60
C PRO A 20 29.65 13.06 0.41
N CYS A 21 28.58 12.32 0.70
CA CYS A 21 27.56 11.96 -0.29
C CYS A 21 26.85 13.24 -0.72
N LEU A 22 26.77 13.50 -2.02
CA LEU A 22 26.15 14.70 -2.57
C LEU A 22 24.81 14.38 -3.26
N ASP A 23 23.87 15.31 -3.22
CA ASP A 23 22.65 15.25 -4.03
C ASP A 23 22.90 15.67 -5.49
N ASP A 24 21.84 15.65 -6.32
CA ASP A 24 21.93 16.00 -7.75
C ASP A 24 22.33 17.48 -7.99
N GLU A 25 22.26 18.32 -6.96
CA GLU A 25 22.66 19.74 -6.98
C GLU A 25 24.09 19.95 -6.42
N GLY A 26 24.75 18.87 -5.97
CA GLY A 26 26.09 18.91 -5.41
C GLY A 26 26.14 19.28 -3.92
N ASN A 27 25.01 19.30 -3.22
CA ASN A 27 24.97 19.60 -1.78
C ASN A 27 25.15 18.32 -0.94
N PRO A 28 25.83 18.38 0.22
CA PRO A 28 25.95 17.24 1.11
C PRO A 28 24.59 16.72 1.60
N ILE A 29 24.36 15.41 1.45
CA ILE A 29 23.18 14.73 1.95
C ILE A 29 23.26 14.67 3.47
N ILE A 30 22.26 15.24 4.14
CA ILE A 30 22.17 15.26 5.60
C ILE A 30 21.22 14.17 6.08
N MET A 31 21.71 13.31 6.97
CA MET A 31 20.92 12.32 7.70
C MET A 31 20.66 12.80 9.13
N THR A 32 19.45 12.58 9.62
CA THR A 32 19.11 12.83 11.03
C THR A 32 19.31 11.55 11.81
N CYS A 33 20.27 11.54 12.72
CA CYS A 33 20.46 10.47 13.69
C CYS A 33 19.92 10.93 15.06
N ALA A 34 19.42 9.98 15.83
CA ALA A 34 18.92 10.27 17.17
C ALA A 34 19.22 9.11 18.11
N THR A 35 19.63 9.46 19.32
CA THR A 35 19.84 8.48 20.39
C THR A 35 18.51 8.25 21.11
N LEU A 36 18.11 6.99 21.24
CA LEU A 36 16.92 6.60 21.98
C LEU A 36 17.34 5.94 23.28
N ASP A 37 16.76 6.40 24.39
CA ASP A 37 16.90 5.74 25.67
C ASP A 37 16.12 4.41 25.67
N PRO A 38 16.80 3.26 25.85
CA PRO A 38 16.16 1.95 25.88
C PRO A 38 15.05 1.81 26.93
N GLU A 39 15.10 2.56 28.04
CA GLU A 39 14.05 2.51 29.08
C GLU A 39 12.70 3.06 28.58
N ASN A 40 12.74 3.93 27.56
CA ASN A 40 11.55 4.47 26.90
C ASN A 40 11.02 3.55 25.77
N LEU A 41 11.70 2.42 25.50
CA LEU A 41 11.34 1.47 24.46
C LEU A 41 10.77 0.17 25.07
N SER A 42 9.58 -0.21 24.58
CA SER A 42 8.96 -1.51 24.80
C SER A 42 8.99 -2.33 23.51
N LYS A 43 8.66 -3.63 23.60
CA LYS A 43 8.55 -4.52 22.43
C LYS A 43 7.65 -3.93 21.34
N ASP A 44 6.59 -3.22 21.75
CA ASP A 44 5.58 -2.63 20.86
C ASP A 44 5.77 -1.12 20.61
N SER A 45 6.88 -0.53 21.04
CA SER A 45 7.19 0.87 20.76
C SER A 45 7.43 1.09 19.27
N ILE A 46 6.79 2.10 18.70
CA ILE A 46 7.00 2.63 17.36
C ILE A 46 7.78 3.93 17.52
N VAL A 47 8.86 4.05 16.76
CA VAL A 47 9.67 5.27 16.71
C VAL A 47 9.37 5.94 15.38
N ILE A 48 8.99 7.21 15.42
CA ILE A 48 8.81 8.04 14.23
C ILE A 48 9.95 9.04 14.19
N MET A 49 10.80 8.94 13.18
CA MET A 49 11.89 9.89 12.96
C MET A 49 11.52 10.87 11.85
N SER A 50 11.73 12.15 12.11
CA SER A 50 11.58 13.25 11.15
C SER A 50 12.96 13.84 10.86
N ASN A 51 13.15 14.36 9.65
CA ASN A 51 14.41 15.01 9.28
C ASN A 51 14.67 16.30 10.09
N ASN A 52 13.64 16.88 10.72
CA ASN A 52 13.74 18.17 11.39
C ASN A 52 13.26 18.17 12.86
N SER A 53 12.89 17.03 13.42
CA SER A 53 12.39 16.96 14.80
C SER A 53 12.82 15.72 15.57
N ASN A 54 12.70 15.83 16.89
CA ASN A 54 12.99 14.74 17.82
C ASN A 54 12.17 13.50 17.48
N PRO A 55 12.76 12.29 17.59
CA PRO A 55 12.01 11.07 17.39
C PRO A 55 10.81 11.02 18.32
N MET A 56 9.65 10.68 17.78
CA MET A 56 8.47 10.41 18.57
C MET A 56 8.42 8.92 18.88
N VAL A 57 8.42 8.56 20.17
CA VAL A 57 8.20 7.19 20.61
C VAL A 57 6.75 7.05 21.07
N MET A 58 6.03 6.08 20.52
CA MET A 58 4.63 5.79 20.89
C MET A 58 4.34 4.29 20.84
N THR A 59 3.23 3.84 21.42
CA THR A 59 2.78 2.45 21.32
C THR A 59 2.02 2.18 20.02
N ARG A 60 1.88 0.90 19.63
CA ARG A 60 0.98 0.48 18.54
C ARG A 60 -0.46 0.99 18.72
N GLU A 61 -0.96 0.98 19.95
CA GLU A 61 -2.30 1.46 20.29
C GLU A 61 -2.41 2.98 20.11
N GLN A 62 -1.40 3.74 20.56
CA GLN A 62 -1.33 5.18 20.34
C GLN A 62 -1.30 5.52 18.84
N LEU A 63 -0.53 4.79 18.04
CA LEU A 63 -0.53 4.97 16.58
C LEU A 63 -1.89 4.60 15.96
N ALA A 64 -2.51 3.52 16.40
CA ALA A 64 -3.83 3.10 15.92
C ALA A 64 -4.91 4.15 16.22
N ASN A 65 -4.77 4.90 17.32
CA ASN A 65 -5.67 6.02 17.63
C ASN A 65 -5.44 7.26 16.74
N ILE A 66 -4.29 7.37 16.07
CA ILE A 66 -3.98 8.45 15.11
C ILE A 66 -4.59 8.13 13.74
N ILE A 67 -4.58 6.87 13.32
CA ILE A 67 -5.16 6.42 12.05
C ILE A 67 -6.58 5.91 12.30
N GLU A 68 -7.58 6.76 12.07
CA GLU A 68 -8.99 6.39 12.24
C GLU A 68 -9.36 5.10 11.48
N ASP A 69 -10.06 4.19 12.14
CA ASP A 69 -10.60 3.00 11.48
C ASP A 69 -11.71 3.37 10.50
N SER A 70 -11.36 3.33 9.22
CA SER A 70 -12.29 3.54 8.10
C SER A 70 -13.34 2.41 7.98
N GLY A 71 -13.13 1.27 8.64
CA GLY A 71 -13.99 0.09 8.61
C GLY A 71 -13.74 -0.80 7.40
N THR A 72 -14.37 -1.97 7.36
CA THR A 72 -14.13 -3.00 6.33
C THR A 72 -14.13 -2.47 4.90
N LEU A 73 -13.04 -2.73 4.17
CA LEU A 73 -12.95 -2.43 2.74
C LEU A 73 -14.07 -3.11 1.96
N VAL A 74 -14.81 -2.31 1.20
CA VAL A 74 -15.77 -2.86 0.24
C VAL A 74 -15.42 -2.44 -1.18
N ARG A 75 -15.30 -3.44 -2.05
CA ARG A 75 -15.11 -3.21 -3.48
C ARG A 75 -16.32 -2.45 -4.03
N PRO A 76 -16.12 -1.31 -4.72
CA PRO A 76 -17.22 -0.56 -5.29
C PRO A 76 -17.91 -1.34 -6.40
N CYS A 77 -19.13 -0.93 -6.74
CA CYS A 77 -19.80 -1.44 -7.92
C CYS A 77 -18.98 -1.09 -9.17
N GLY A 78 -18.63 -2.12 -9.95
CA GLY A 78 -17.88 -1.96 -11.19
C GLY A 78 -18.63 -1.21 -12.29
N ALA A 79 -19.92 -0.88 -12.11
CA ALA A 79 -20.71 -0.09 -13.06
C ALA A 79 -20.86 1.38 -12.61
N CYS A 80 -21.39 1.60 -11.40
CA CYS A 80 -21.69 2.96 -10.93
C CYS A 80 -20.60 3.56 -10.02
N GLY A 81 -19.57 2.80 -9.64
CA GLY A 81 -18.49 3.28 -8.77
C GLY A 81 -18.92 3.59 -7.33
N ILE A 82 -20.16 3.28 -6.95
CA ILE A 82 -20.67 3.49 -5.59
C ILE A 82 -20.29 2.27 -4.74
N GLY A 83 -19.70 2.49 -3.57
CA GLY A 83 -19.54 1.49 -2.50
C GLY A 83 -20.78 1.43 -1.60
N PRO A 84 -20.95 0.38 -0.77
CA PRO A 84 -22.04 0.34 0.20
C PRO A 84 -21.99 1.53 1.15
N ARG A 85 -23.18 2.03 1.51
CA ARG A 85 -23.34 3.30 2.25
C ARG A 85 -23.18 3.18 3.77
N GLN A 86 -23.07 1.97 4.33
CA GLN A 86 -22.94 1.75 5.77
C GLN A 86 -21.78 0.81 6.08
N LYS A 87 -21.15 0.99 7.24
CA LYS A 87 -20.23 0.02 7.84
C LYS A 87 -21.01 -1.29 8.06
N ASN A 88 -20.42 -2.45 7.73
CA ASN A 88 -21.00 -3.80 7.90
C ASN A 88 -22.14 -4.22 6.95
N VAL A 89 -22.24 -3.65 5.74
CA VAL A 89 -23.23 -4.09 4.74
C VAL A 89 -22.76 -5.31 3.96
N LYS A 90 -23.72 -6.17 3.59
CA LYS A 90 -23.56 -7.33 2.69
C LYS A 90 -22.71 -6.97 1.46
N GLU A 91 -21.66 -7.74 1.21
CA GLU A 91 -20.81 -7.59 0.02
C GLU A 91 -21.68 -7.55 -1.25
N PHE A 92 -21.32 -6.66 -2.17
CA PHE A 92 -21.90 -6.66 -3.51
C PHE A 92 -21.67 -8.00 -4.23
N SER A 93 -22.59 -8.32 -5.14
CA SER A 93 -22.54 -9.58 -5.88
C SER A 93 -21.33 -9.60 -6.82
N LYS A 94 -20.50 -10.63 -6.70
CA LYS A 94 -19.33 -10.83 -7.57
C LYS A 94 -19.77 -11.36 -8.93
N CYS A 95 -19.07 -10.98 -9.99
CA CYS A 95 -19.25 -11.58 -11.31
C CYS A 95 -19.02 -13.09 -11.21
N ALA A 96 -20.00 -13.91 -11.60
CA ALA A 96 -19.89 -15.37 -11.49
C ALA A 96 -18.69 -15.95 -12.28
N SER A 97 -18.30 -15.27 -13.36
CA SER A 97 -17.27 -15.74 -14.29
C SER A 97 -15.85 -15.45 -13.81
N CYS A 98 -15.53 -14.20 -13.46
CA CYS A 98 -14.19 -13.81 -13.02
C CYS A 98 -14.03 -13.68 -11.50
N LYS A 99 -15.13 -13.58 -10.75
CA LYS A 99 -15.17 -13.36 -9.28
C LYS A 99 -14.48 -12.10 -8.75
N GLU A 100 -13.88 -11.28 -9.63
CA GLU A 100 -13.12 -10.10 -9.23
C GLU A 100 -13.93 -8.80 -9.22
N THR A 101 -14.82 -8.57 -10.21
CA THR A 101 -15.67 -7.37 -10.24
C THR A 101 -16.94 -7.57 -9.43
N CYS A 102 -17.30 -6.60 -8.60
CA CYS A 102 -18.53 -6.60 -7.80
C CYS A 102 -19.60 -5.67 -8.39
N TYR A 103 -20.87 -5.98 -8.17
CA TYR A 103 -22.02 -5.19 -8.63
C TYR A 103 -23.07 -5.07 -7.54
N CYS A 104 -23.62 -3.85 -7.38
CA CYS A 104 -24.73 -3.61 -6.46
C CYS A 104 -26.07 -4.18 -6.95
N SER A 105 -26.21 -4.44 -8.26
CA SER A 105 -27.40 -5.03 -8.86
C SER A 105 -27.08 -5.77 -10.16
N LYS A 106 -28.00 -6.65 -10.59
CA LYS A 106 -27.93 -7.30 -11.91
C LYS A 106 -27.99 -6.29 -13.06
N ASP A 107 -28.70 -5.17 -12.88
CA ASP A 107 -28.79 -4.13 -13.90
C ASP A 107 -27.45 -3.41 -14.10
N CYS A 108 -26.75 -3.10 -13.00
CA CYS A 108 -25.38 -2.59 -13.06
C CYS A 108 -24.44 -3.58 -13.78
N GLN A 109 -24.56 -4.88 -13.50
CA GLN A 109 -23.77 -5.89 -14.19
C GLN A 109 -24.05 -5.92 -15.70
N ARG A 110 -25.34 -5.90 -16.11
CA ARG A 110 -25.76 -5.91 -17.52
C ARG A 110 -25.30 -4.65 -18.26
N ALA A 111 -25.48 -3.49 -17.65
CA ALA A 111 -25.07 -2.20 -18.21
C ALA A 111 -23.54 -2.15 -18.45
N HIS A 112 -22.75 -2.65 -17.51
CA HIS A 112 -21.29 -2.66 -17.61
C HIS A 112 -20.74 -3.81 -18.47
N TRP A 113 -21.56 -4.75 -18.94
CA TRP A 113 -21.05 -5.98 -19.58
C TRP A 113 -20.23 -5.71 -20.84
N LYS A 114 -20.63 -4.75 -21.68
CA LYS A 114 -19.90 -4.43 -22.93
C LYS A 114 -18.46 -4.02 -22.65
N GLU A 115 -18.23 -3.20 -21.62
CA GLU A 115 -16.91 -2.78 -21.16
C GLU A 115 -16.19 -3.89 -20.38
N HIS A 116 -16.90 -4.62 -19.53
CA HIS A 116 -16.32 -5.63 -18.65
C HIS A 116 -15.85 -6.89 -19.38
N LYS A 117 -16.49 -7.27 -20.49
CA LYS A 117 -16.32 -8.60 -21.13
C LYS A 117 -14.86 -8.93 -21.42
N ALA A 118 -14.09 -8.00 -22.00
CA ALA A 118 -12.69 -8.20 -22.32
C ALA A 118 -11.85 -8.44 -21.06
N LEU A 119 -11.97 -7.55 -20.07
CA LEU A 119 -11.31 -7.67 -18.78
C LEU A 119 -11.73 -8.94 -18.01
N CYS A 120 -13.00 -9.37 -18.14
CA CYS A 120 -13.49 -10.60 -17.54
C CYS A 120 -12.76 -11.83 -18.11
N LYS A 121 -12.59 -11.88 -19.45
CA LYS A 121 -11.88 -12.97 -20.12
C LYS A 121 -10.40 -13.01 -19.72
N GLU A 122 -9.76 -11.85 -19.68
CA GLU A 122 -8.37 -11.73 -19.23
C GLU A 122 -8.16 -12.25 -17.80
N ARG A 123 -9.07 -11.89 -16.88
CA ARG A 123 -9.02 -12.38 -15.50
C ARG A 123 -9.25 -13.89 -15.41
N GLN A 124 -10.14 -14.45 -16.22
CA GLN A 124 -10.30 -15.91 -16.29
C GLN A 124 -9.02 -16.61 -16.74
N LEU A 125 -8.32 -16.06 -17.73
CA LEU A 125 -7.03 -16.58 -18.18
C LEU A 125 -5.97 -16.47 -17.08
N SER A 126 -5.92 -15.34 -16.38
CA SER A 126 -5.02 -15.14 -15.22
C SER A 126 -5.28 -16.17 -14.12
N ILE A 127 -6.55 -16.39 -13.74
CA ILE A 127 -6.93 -17.41 -12.74
C ILE A 127 -6.49 -18.80 -13.18
N ALA A 128 -6.75 -19.18 -14.43
CA ALA A 128 -6.33 -20.47 -14.97
C ALA A 128 -4.79 -20.60 -15.00
N SER A 129 -4.08 -19.52 -15.31
CA SER A 129 -2.62 -19.49 -15.29
C SER A 129 -2.06 -19.68 -13.89
N LYS A 130 -2.61 -18.97 -12.89
CA LYS A 130 -2.20 -19.12 -11.48
C LYS A 130 -2.33 -20.57 -11.00
N LYS A 131 -3.47 -21.21 -11.27
CA LYS A 131 -3.68 -22.64 -10.92
C LYS A 131 -2.64 -23.55 -11.56
N ARG A 132 -2.31 -23.34 -12.84
CA ARG A 132 -1.28 -24.13 -13.51
C ARG A 132 0.12 -23.91 -12.92
N LEU A 133 0.46 -22.66 -12.59
CA LEU A 133 1.74 -22.33 -11.96
C LEU A 133 1.86 -22.96 -10.58
N GLU A 134 0.80 -22.91 -9.78
CA GLU A 134 0.72 -23.56 -8.47
C GLU A 134 0.89 -25.08 -8.58
N GLU A 135 0.18 -25.72 -9.53
CA GLU A 135 0.30 -27.16 -9.78
C GLU A 135 1.70 -27.56 -10.26
N ASP A 136 2.34 -26.76 -11.11
CA ASP A 136 3.69 -26.99 -11.61
C ASP A 136 4.74 -26.85 -10.50
N ALA A 137 4.65 -25.79 -9.69
CA ALA A 137 5.51 -25.59 -8.53
C ALA A 137 5.39 -26.77 -7.55
N ARG A 138 4.16 -27.21 -7.26
CA ARG A 138 3.91 -28.39 -6.42
C ARG A 138 4.55 -29.65 -7.00
N ARG A 139 4.46 -29.86 -8.32
CA ARG A 139 5.08 -31.02 -8.99
C ARG A 139 6.60 -30.98 -8.92
N LYS A 140 7.21 -29.80 -8.97
CA LYS A 140 8.66 -29.58 -8.89
C LYS A 140 9.20 -29.52 -7.45
N GLY A 141 8.32 -29.47 -6.45
CA GLY A 141 8.72 -29.23 -5.06
C GLY A 141 9.18 -27.78 -4.81
N GLU A 142 8.78 -26.84 -5.66
CA GLU A 142 9.08 -25.42 -5.54
C GLU A 142 7.97 -24.68 -4.77
N ILE A 143 8.33 -23.56 -4.15
CA ILE A 143 7.37 -22.69 -3.47
C ILE A 143 6.60 -21.86 -4.50
N TYR A 144 5.27 -21.93 -4.44
CA TYR A 144 4.40 -21.00 -5.15
C TYR A 144 3.97 -19.87 -4.22
N TYR A 145 4.30 -18.64 -4.59
CA TYR A 145 3.92 -17.43 -3.88
C TYR A 145 2.64 -16.84 -4.47
N ASP A 146 1.52 -17.00 -3.77
CA ASP A 146 0.19 -16.61 -4.25
C ASP A 146 -0.04 -15.09 -4.09
N PRO A 147 -0.34 -14.36 -5.19
CA PRO A 147 -0.74 -12.96 -5.09
C PRO A 147 -1.96 -12.66 -4.22
N VAL A 148 -2.80 -13.67 -3.93
CA VAL A 148 -3.90 -13.53 -2.97
C VAL A 148 -3.38 -13.19 -1.56
N THR A 149 -2.17 -13.62 -1.21
CA THR A 149 -1.55 -13.29 0.07
C THR A 149 -1.30 -11.79 0.21
N LEU A 150 -0.83 -11.11 -0.85
CA LEU A 150 -0.67 -9.66 -0.85
C LEU A 150 -2.02 -8.94 -0.72
N GLN A 151 -3.07 -9.44 -1.39
CA GLN A 151 -4.43 -8.90 -1.24
C GLN A 151 -5.01 -9.10 0.17
N GLY A 152 -4.71 -10.23 0.80
CA GLY A 152 -5.11 -10.54 2.17
C GLY A 152 -4.42 -9.61 3.17
N TRP A 153 -3.11 -9.41 3.02
CA TRP A 153 -2.35 -8.44 3.80
C TRP A 153 -2.89 -7.02 3.61
N TYR A 154 -3.21 -6.62 2.38
CA TYR A 154 -3.83 -5.33 2.09
C TYR A 154 -5.15 -5.13 2.85
N ARG A 155 -6.05 -6.11 2.77
CA ARG A 155 -7.35 -6.03 3.47
C ARG A 155 -7.20 -5.93 4.98
N LYS A 156 -6.25 -6.68 5.56
CA LYS A 156 -5.99 -6.66 7.00
C LYS A 156 -5.46 -5.30 7.48
N ASN A 157 -4.71 -4.57 6.63
CA ASN A 157 -4.03 -3.33 6.99
C ASN A 157 -4.62 -2.09 6.30
N HIS A 158 -5.87 -2.16 5.87
CA HIS A 158 -6.46 -1.20 4.93
C HIS A 158 -6.39 0.27 5.37
N SER A 159 -6.66 0.61 6.63
CA SER A 159 -6.63 2.01 7.10
C SER A 159 -5.24 2.62 7.02
N ALA A 160 -4.20 1.86 7.35
CA ALA A 160 -2.81 2.30 7.21
C ALA A 160 -2.39 2.42 5.73
N ILE A 161 -2.90 1.55 4.87
CA ILE A 161 -2.63 1.60 3.43
C ILE A 161 -3.33 2.79 2.77
N GLU A 162 -4.58 3.06 3.11
CA GLU A 162 -5.30 4.25 2.66
C GLU A 162 -4.51 5.51 3.04
N TYR A 163 -4.04 5.56 4.28
CA TYR A 163 -3.19 6.64 4.76
C TYR A 163 -1.90 6.77 3.95
N ALA A 164 -1.12 5.69 3.83
CA ALA A 164 0.14 5.72 3.09
C ALA A 164 -0.06 6.08 1.60
N ALA A 165 -1.11 5.56 0.95
CA ALA A 165 -1.42 5.88 -0.45
C ALA A 165 -1.86 7.34 -0.62
N PHE A 166 -2.64 7.89 0.32
CA PHE A 166 -3.05 9.30 0.31
C PHE A 166 -1.83 10.23 0.34
N HIS A 167 -0.80 9.87 1.12
CA HIS A 167 0.43 10.65 1.23
C HIS A 167 1.34 10.47 0.02
N ALA A 168 1.61 9.23 -0.37
CA ALA A 168 2.45 8.93 -1.52
C ALA A 168 1.93 9.61 -2.78
N LEU A 169 0.60 9.62 -2.99
CA LEU A 169 -0.03 10.26 -4.13
C LEU A 169 -0.31 11.76 -3.93
N GLU A 170 0.08 12.33 -2.80
CA GLU A 170 -0.09 13.75 -2.47
C GLU A 170 -1.54 14.25 -2.60
N ILE A 171 -2.52 13.41 -2.26
CA ILE A 171 -3.94 13.67 -2.48
C ILE A 171 -4.42 14.95 -1.77
N TYR A 172 -3.77 15.33 -0.67
CA TYR A 172 -4.02 16.58 0.06
C TYR A 172 -3.79 17.85 -0.76
N LYS A 173 -3.04 17.79 -1.87
CA LYS A 173 -2.88 18.92 -2.82
C LYS A 173 -4.12 19.12 -3.70
N GLY A 174 -5.10 18.22 -3.62
CA GLY A 174 -6.32 18.25 -4.41
C GLY A 174 -6.17 17.59 -5.78
N ALA A 175 -7.30 17.40 -6.48
CA ALA A 175 -7.37 16.59 -7.70
C ALA A 175 -6.58 17.13 -8.91
N SER A 176 -6.17 18.40 -8.90
CA SER A 176 -5.40 19.04 -9.96
C SER A 176 -3.89 19.01 -9.72
N GLN A 177 -3.44 19.04 -8.47
CA GLN A 177 -2.02 19.12 -8.10
C GLN A 177 -1.46 17.82 -7.51
N SER A 178 -2.33 16.86 -7.17
CA SER A 178 -1.92 15.53 -6.68
C SER A 178 -1.48 14.60 -7.81
N LEU A 179 -0.81 13.50 -7.43
CA LEU A 179 -0.34 12.46 -8.32
C LEU A 179 -1.43 11.42 -8.67
N LEU A 180 -2.66 11.59 -8.17
CA LEU A 180 -3.80 10.67 -8.35
C LEU A 180 -3.99 10.21 -9.80
N LYS A 181 -3.80 11.12 -10.76
CA LYS A 181 -4.07 10.84 -12.18
C LYS A 181 -2.90 10.19 -12.91
N THR A 182 -1.70 10.25 -12.37
CA THR A 182 -0.46 9.95 -13.11
C THR A 182 0.34 8.83 -12.49
N HIS A 183 0.11 8.51 -11.21
CA HIS A 183 0.92 7.55 -10.45
C HIS A 183 0.09 6.42 -9.84
N PHE A 184 0.76 5.31 -9.57
CA PHE A 184 0.33 4.30 -8.60
C PHE A 184 0.92 4.62 -7.23
N ALA A 185 0.18 4.33 -6.16
CA ALA A 185 0.81 4.12 -4.86
C ALA A 185 1.42 2.70 -4.90
N PHE A 186 2.73 2.62 -5.03
CA PHE A 186 3.48 1.37 -5.13
C PHE A 186 3.93 0.93 -3.74
N PHE A 187 3.46 -0.23 -3.30
CA PHE A 187 3.86 -0.87 -2.06
C PHE A 187 4.82 -2.01 -2.38
N ASP A 188 6.07 -1.82 -1.98
CA ASP A 188 7.09 -2.86 -2.04
C ASP A 188 6.92 -3.79 -0.84
N LEU A 189 6.54 -5.03 -1.12
CA LEU A 189 6.22 -6.06 -0.14
C LEU A 189 7.17 -7.25 -0.28
N SER A 190 7.30 -8.03 0.78
CA SER A 190 8.08 -9.27 0.75
C SER A 190 7.35 -10.35 1.53
N GLN A 191 7.06 -11.46 0.87
CA GLN A 191 6.56 -12.68 1.50
C GLN A 191 7.70 -13.45 2.16
N ASN A 192 7.38 -14.22 3.19
CA ASN A 192 8.34 -14.96 3.99
C ASN A 192 8.57 -16.37 3.42
N ASP A 193 9.83 -16.72 3.12
CA ASP A 193 10.19 -18.02 2.55
C ASP A 193 9.93 -19.20 3.50
N LYS A 194 9.98 -18.96 4.82
CA LYS A 194 9.74 -20.00 5.84
C LYS A 194 8.26 -20.25 6.06
N THR A 195 7.43 -19.25 5.79
CA THR A 195 5.97 -19.29 5.95
C THR A 195 5.31 -18.69 4.71
N PRO A 196 5.53 -19.29 3.52
CA PRO A 196 5.02 -18.74 2.28
C PRO A 196 3.49 -18.70 2.33
N ASN A 197 2.92 -17.65 1.75
CA ASN A 197 1.49 -17.39 1.70
C ASN A 197 0.81 -17.07 3.04
N ASP A 198 1.54 -16.98 4.16
CA ASP A 198 1.01 -16.49 5.44
C ASP A 198 0.93 -14.96 5.46
N ILE A 199 -0.30 -14.44 5.40
CA ILE A 199 -0.61 -13.00 5.40
C ILE A 199 -0.03 -12.26 6.61
N THR A 200 0.20 -12.94 7.73
CA THR A 200 0.68 -12.31 8.97
C THR A 200 2.18 -12.03 8.95
N THR A 201 2.89 -12.66 8.02
CA THR A 201 4.35 -12.60 7.90
C THR A 201 4.83 -11.77 6.71
N VAL A 202 3.91 -11.21 5.93
CA VAL A 202 4.24 -10.28 4.83
C VAL A 202 4.77 -8.97 5.40
N THR A 203 5.93 -8.57 4.89
CA THR A 203 6.63 -7.36 5.26
C THR A 203 6.34 -6.24 4.26
N LEU A 204 6.04 -5.04 4.75
CA LEU A 204 6.15 -3.80 3.97
C LEU A 204 7.58 -3.27 4.01
N LYS A 205 8.18 -3.03 2.84
CA LYS A 205 9.52 -2.46 2.67
C LYS A 205 9.46 -0.96 2.40
N ASN A 206 8.63 -0.54 1.45
CA ASN A 206 8.54 0.85 1.03
C ASN A 206 7.16 1.18 0.45
N VAL A 207 6.80 2.47 0.46
CA VAL A 207 5.64 3.01 -0.24
C VAL A 207 6.06 4.27 -0.99
N VAL A 208 5.96 4.24 -2.32
CA VAL A 208 6.35 5.34 -3.19
C VAL A 208 5.33 5.61 -4.28
N ALA A 209 5.28 6.83 -4.80
CA ALA A 209 4.54 7.10 -6.03
C ALA A 209 5.36 6.69 -7.24
N VAL A 210 4.79 5.84 -8.10
CA VAL A 210 5.44 5.39 -9.35
C VAL A 210 4.59 5.82 -10.54
N PRO A 211 5.15 6.51 -11.55
CA PRO A 211 4.40 6.86 -12.76
C PRO A 211 3.74 5.63 -13.37
N ARG A 212 2.46 5.74 -13.75
CA ARG A 212 1.72 4.60 -14.33
C ARG A 212 2.35 4.07 -15.62
N SER A 213 3.13 4.90 -16.33
CA SER A 213 3.88 4.52 -17.52
C SER A 213 5.04 3.55 -17.25
N MET A 214 5.56 3.50 -16.03
CA MET A 214 6.67 2.60 -15.67
C MET A 214 6.21 1.17 -15.38
N ILE A 215 4.91 0.96 -15.14
CA ILE A 215 4.36 -0.37 -14.83
C ILE A 215 3.65 -0.92 -16.08
N PRO A 216 4.16 -2.01 -16.69
CA PRO A 216 3.53 -2.61 -17.85
C PRO A 216 2.20 -3.26 -17.45
N LEU A 217 1.11 -2.79 -18.05
CA LEU A 217 -0.24 -3.29 -17.84
C LEU A 217 -0.91 -3.60 -19.18
N SER A 218 -1.85 -4.54 -19.19
CA SER A 218 -2.73 -4.75 -20.34
C SER A 218 -3.60 -3.53 -20.60
N GLU A 219 -4.00 -3.32 -21.85
CA GLU A 219 -4.89 -2.20 -22.23
C GLU A 219 -6.21 -2.19 -21.44
N ASN A 220 -6.76 -3.38 -21.14
CA ASN A 220 -7.97 -3.48 -20.31
C ASN A 220 -7.73 -3.00 -18.87
N THR A 221 -6.56 -3.33 -18.31
CA THR A 221 -6.20 -2.90 -16.95
C THR A 221 -5.90 -1.40 -16.90
N LYS A 222 -5.23 -0.85 -17.92
CA LYS A 222 -5.03 0.60 -18.06
C LYS A 222 -6.37 1.34 -18.10
N ALA A 223 -7.31 0.91 -18.95
CA ALA A 223 -8.64 1.48 -19.03
C ALA A 223 -9.40 1.37 -17.69
N GLN A 224 -9.24 0.27 -16.96
CA GLN A 224 -9.81 0.12 -15.62
C GLN A 224 -9.23 1.16 -14.64
N CYS A 225 -7.91 1.35 -14.63
CA CYS A 225 -7.26 2.36 -13.80
C CYS A 225 -7.71 3.78 -14.14
N GLU A 226 -7.78 4.14 -15.43
CA GLU A 226 -8.25 5.46 -15.87
C GLU A 226 -9.68 5.74 -15.39
N ARG A 227 -10.56 4.74 -15.53
CA ARG A 227 -11.93 4.84 -15.04
C ARG A 227 -11.98 4.95 -13.52
N ALA A 228 -11.15 4.21 -12.78
CA ALA A 228 -11.08 4.30 -11.33
C ALA A 228 -10.68 5.73 -10.89
N VAL A 229 -9.59 6.26 -11.46
CA VAL A 229 -9.10 7.61 -11.20
C VAL A 229 -10.15 8.68 -11.54
N LYS A 230 -10.86 8.55 -12.66
CA LYS A 230 -11.96 9.48 -13.04
C LYS A 230 -13.06 9.54 -11.98
N ASN A 231 -13.26 8.44 -11.23
CA ASN A 231 -14.23 8.35 -10.14
C ASN A 231 -13.63 8.67 -8.76
N GLY A 232 -12.40 9.20 -8.71
CA GLY A 232 -11.72 9.57 -7.47
C GLY A 232 -11.12 8.39 -6.71
N TYR A 233 -10.79 7.30 -7.40
CA TYR A 233 -10.09 6.16 -6.79
C TYR A 233 -8.58 6.26 -7.01
N MET A 234 -7.84 6.04 -5.93
CA MET A 234 -6.41 5.77 -5.94
C MET A 234 -6.18 4.36 -6.50
N CYS A 235 -5.15 4.21 -7.33
CA CYS A 235 -4.68 2.90 -7.78
C CYS A 235 -3.50 2.47 -6.91
N VAL A 236 -3.63 1.33 -6.24
CA VAL A 236 -2.65 0.77 -5.29
C VAL A 236 -2.04 -0.47 -5.92
N TYR A 237 -0.72 -0.44 -6.13
CA TYR A 237 0.04 -1.54 -6.71
C TYR A 237 0.88 -2.20 -5.63
N LEU A 238 0.55 -3.44 -5.29
CA LEU A 238 1.24 -4.25 -4.30
C LEU A 238 2.16 -5.21 -5.05
N ALA A 239 3.46 -5.20 -4.76
CA ALA A 239 4.40 -6.06 -5.44
C ALA A 239 5.40 -6.67 -4.47
N ASP A 240 5.61 -7.96 -4.63
CA ASP A 240 6.78 -8.67 -4.14
C ASP A 240 7.60 -9.07 -5.36
N LEU A 241 8.61 -8.25 -5.64
CA LEU A 241 9.43 -8.39 -6.85
C LEU A 241 10.33 -9.62 -6.77
N SER A 242 10.84 -9.96 -5.58
CA SER A 242 11.63 -11.18 -5.34
C SER A 242 10.87 -12.43 -5.77
N HIS A 243 9.58 -12.49 -5.47
CA HIS A 243 8.75 -13.66 -5.71
C HIS A 243 7.80 -13.51 -6.89
N LYS A 244 7.91 -12.42 -7.66
CA LYS A 244 7.07 -12.12 -8.83
C LYS A 244 5.56 -12.16 -8.52
N SER A 245 5.20 -11.77 -7.30
CA SER A 245 3.81 -11.76 -6.82
C SER A 245 3.28 -10.33 -6.82
N ILE A 246 2.13 -10.12 -7.46
CA ILE A 246 1.61 -8.77 -7.73
C ILE A 246 0.10 -8.73 -7.55
N ALA A 247 -0.39 -7.70 -6.88
CA ALA A 247 -1.81 -7.39 -6.77
C ALA A 247 -2.07 -5.90 -7.05
N LEU A 248 -3.13 -5.61 -7.80
CA LEU A 248 -3.60 -4.27 -8.07
C LEU A 248 -4.97 -4.08 -7.41
N GLU A 249 -5.08 -3.09 -6.55
CA GLU A 249 -6.30 -2.73 -5.85
C GLU A 249 -6.65 -1.26 -6.11
N MET A 250 -7.93 -0.92 -5.94
CA MET A 250 -8.45 0.42 -6.19
C MET A 250 -9.22 0.87 -4.96
N HIS A 251 -8.75 1.95 -4.34
CA HIS A 251 -9.34 2.48 -3.11
C HIS A 251 -9.86 3.89 -3.33
N LYS A 252 -11.01 4.23 -2.74
CA LYS A 252 -11.54 5.57 -2.93
C LYS A 252 -10.68 6.56 -2.15
N ALA A 253 -10.29 7.67 -2.79
CA ALA A 253 -9.62 8.74 -2.05
C ALA A 253 -10.59 9.29 -0.98
N PRO A 254 -10.11 9.52 0.26
CA PRO A 254 -10.95 10.09 1.32
C PRO A 254 -11.47 11.47 0.90
N ARG A 255 -12.70 11.79 1.31
CA ARG A 255 -13.33 13.08 1.03
C ARG A 255 -12.73 14.15 1.94
N ALA A 256 -11.67 14.80 1.46
CA ALA A 256 -11.15 16.14 1.80
C ALA A 256 -10.97 16.59 3.27
N ASN A 257 -11.28 15.79 4.28
CA ASN A 257 -11.19 16.21 5.68
C ASN A 257 -9.86 15.83 6.36
N TRP A 258 -8.95 15.22 5.62
CA TRP A 258 -7.65 14.84 6.15
C TRP A 258 -6.76 16.08 6.14
N LYS A 259 -6.43 16.57 7.35
CA LYS A 259 -5.53 17.69 7.54
C LYS A 259 -4.22 17.37 6.81
N LYS A 260 -3.65 18.37 6.13
CA LYS A 260 -2.25 18.30 5.69
C LYS A 260 -1.46 17.82 6.91
N PRO A 261 -0.78 16.67 6.85
CA PRO A 261 0.12 16.24 7.90
C PRO A 261 1.09 17.39 8.12
N ASP A 262 1.36 17.76 9.36
CA ASP A 262 2.27 18.86 9.66
C ASP A 262 3.56 18.70 8.84
N LYS A 263 4.25 19.80 8.51
CA LYS A 263 5.47 19.80 7.66
C LYS A 263 6.56 18.82 8.13
N GLU A 264 6.39 18.22 9.31
CA GLU A 264 7.28 17.27 9.96
C GLU A 264 6.82 15.80 9.91
N TRP A 265 5.67 15.50 9.29
CA TRP A 265 5.14 14.14 9.23
C TRP A 265 5.32 13.56 7.84
N VAL A 266 6.58 13.29 7.50
CA VAL A 266 6.91 12.13 6.69
C VAL A 266 6.67 10.95 7.61
N LEU A 267 5.42 10.49 7.67
CA LEU A 267 5.08 9.19 8.24
C LEU A 267 5.84 8.18 7.37
N ASN A 268 7.10 7.92 7.74
CA ASN A 268 7.87 6.83 7.21
C ASN A 268 6.99 5.59 7.47
N ALA A 269 6.34 5.11 6.41
CA ALA A 269 5.73 3.78 6.33
C ALA A 269 6.75 2.65 6.63
N ILE A 270 7.99 3.06 6.85
CA ILE A 270 9.18 2.39 7.36
C ILE A 270 9.23 2.59 8.88
N LEU A 271 8.67 1.68 9.68
CA LEU A 271 9.19 1.25 11.00
C LEU A 271 8.12 0.34 11.66
N LYS A 272 8.35 -0.98 11.56
CA LYS A 272 7.68 -2.11 12.26
C LYS A 272 6.47 -2.85 11.63
N CYS A 273 6.34 -2.94 10.30
CA CYS A 273 5.71 -4.16 9.71
C CYS A 273 6.66 -5.38 9.71
N ASN A 274 7.90 -5.20 10.18
CA ASN A 274 8.81 -6.29 10.50
C ASN A 274 9.01 -6.40 12.01
N VAL A 275 8.30 -7.35 12.64
CA VAL A 275 8.91 -8.22 13.67
C VAL A 275 8.34 -9.63 13.50
N ALA A 276 8.79 -10.31 12.45
CA ALA A 276 8.97 -11.76 12.56
C ALA A 276 10.42 -11.97 12.98
N GLY A 277 10.64 -12.29 14.25
CA GLY A 277 11.98 -12.53 14.79
C GLY A 277 11.92 -12.74 16.29
N LYS A 278 11.92 -14.01 16.70
CA LYS A 278 12.18 -14.43 18.08
C LYS A 278 13.57 -13.95 18.52
N ILE A 279 13.69 -13.52 19.77
CA ILE A 279 14.77 -13.95 20.66
C ILE A 279 14.09 -14.75 21.75
#